data_AF-A0A1X0KFR6-F1
#
_entry.id   AF-A0A1X0KFR6-F1
#
_cell.length_a   1.000
_cell.length_b   1.000
_cell.length_c   1.000
_cell.angle_alpha   90.00
_cell.angle_beta   90.00
_cell.angle_gamma   90.00
#
_symmetry.space_group_name_H-M   'P 1'
#
loop_
_entity.id
_entity.type
_entity.pdbx_description
1 polymer ?
#
loop_
_entity_poly.entity_id
_entity_poly.type
_entity_poly.pdbx_seq_one_letter_code
_entity_poly.pdbx_strand_id
1 'polypeptide(L)'
;MVARRLQCWECGTAFYGRADARYCSAACRQKSHRARARRRAADETVAAPGLGDAIARAREARKTARLARERAHATCDEASKARAALAHSSVRDGGGPASARRSTPD
;
A
#
# COMPACT_ATOMS: atom_id res chain seq x y z
N MET A 1 -3.65 -1.14 46.72
CA MET A 1 -3.22 -0.96 45.31
C MET A 1 -2.39 -2.19 44.91
N VAL A 2 -2.91 -3.04 44.03
CA VAL A 2 -2.26 -4.34 43.71
C VAL A 2 -1.17 -4.14 42.66
N ALA A 3 0.05 -4.55 42.96
CA ALA A 3 1.15 -4.57 42.00
C ALA A 3 0.89 -5.67 40.95
N ARG A 4 1.03 -5.33 39.67
CA ARG A 4 0.87 -6.27 38.55
C ARG A 4 2.22 -6.52 37.90
N ARG A 5 2.39 -7.73 37.36
CA ARG A 5 3.54 -8.07 36.52
C ARG A 5 3.34 -7.42 35.15
N LEU A 6 4.31 -6.61 34.72
CA LEU A 6 4.33 -5.85 33.48
C LEU A 6 5.65 -6.08 32.74
N GLN A 7 5.73 -5.69 31.48
CA GLN A 7 6.96 -5.71 30.68
C GLN A 7 7.47 -4.29 30.44
N CYS A 8 8.77 -4.06 30.65
CA CYS A 8 9.39 -2.77 30.40
C CYS A 8 9.41 -2.46 28.90
N TRP A 9 8.93 -1.29 28.49
CA TRP A 9 8.91 -0.89 27.07
C TRP A 9 10.31 -0.61 26.48
N GLU A 10 11.33 -0.48 27.31
CA GLU A 10 12.70 -0.19 26.86
C GLU A 10 13.58 -1.45 26.79
N CYS A 11 13.53 -2.31 27.80
CA CYS A 11 14.41 -3.49 27.90
C CYS A 11 13.66 -4.82 27.85
N GLY A 12 12.32 -4.83 27.78
CA GLY A 12 11.50 -6.04 27.76
C GLY A 12 11.44 -6.82 29.07
N THR A 13 12.25 -6.47 30.07
CA THR A 13 12.29 -7.18 31.36
C THR A 13 10.96 -7.11 32.09
N ALA A 14 10.51 -8.25 32.62
CA ALA A 14 9.33 -8.31 33.46
C ALA A 14 9.60 -7.65 34.83
N PHE A 15 8.67 -6.83 35.32
CA PHE A 15 8.76 -6.16 36.61
C PHE A 15 7.38 -6.04 37.27
N TYR A 16 7.34 -5.81 38.57
CA TYR A 16 6.10 -5.56 39.30
C TYR A 16 5.91 -4.06 39.51
N GLY A 17 4.73 -3.55 39.16
CA GLY A 17 4.43 -2.13 39.26
C GLY A 17 2.95 -1.82 39.30
N ARG A 18 2.63 -0.52 39.37
CA ARG A 18 1.27 -0.03 39.17
C ARG A 18 0.82 -0.30 37.73
N ALA A 19 -0.48 -0.42 37.50
CA ALA A 19 -1.04 -0.78 36.19
C ALA A 19 -0.64 0.16 35.04
N ASP A 20 -0.23 1.39 35.34
CA ASP A 20 0.21 2.43 34.41
C ASP A 20 1.75 2.50 34.25
N ALA A 21 2.51 1.70 35.00
CA ALA A 21 3.96 1.71 34.95
C ALA A 21 4.46 1.14 33.61
N ARG A 22 5.25 1.93 32.87
CA ARG A 22 5.79 1.56 31.55
C ARG A 22 7.24 1.08 31.58
N TYR A 23 7.98 1.41 32.63
CA TYR A 23 9.42 1.18 32.73
C TYR A 23 9.76 0.57 34.08
N CYS A 24 10.69 -0.39 34.08
CA CYS A 24 11.16 -1.06 35.29
C CYS A 24 12.03 -0.17 36.19
N SER A 25 12.64 0.88 35.64
CA SER A 25 13.54 1.78 36.39
C SER A 25 13.59 3.19 35.80
N ALA A 26 14.13 4.13 36.58
CA ALA A 26 14.42 5.49 36.12
C ALA A 26 15.42 5.50 34.94
N ALA A 27 16.38 4.58 34.92
CA ALA A 27 17.35 4.45 33.83
C ALA A 27 16.66 4.12 32.49
N CYS A 28 15.75 3.15 32.48
CA CYS A 28 14.97 2.81 31.29
C CYS A 28 14.11 4.00 30.83
N ARG A 29 13.45 4.69 31.78
CA ARG A 29 12.67 5.90 31.47
C ARG A 29 13.54 6.99 30.82
N GLN A 30 14.72 7.27 31.38
CA GLN A 30 15.64 8.27 30.85
C GLN A 30 16.16 7.89 29.47
N LYS A 31 16.47 6.60 29.22
CA LYS A 31 16.90 6.10 27.91
C LYS A 31 15.83 6.34 26.85
N SER A 32 14.58 5.94 27.12
CA SER A 32 13.47 6.19 26.19
C SER A 32 13.23 7.69 25.97
N HIS A 33 13.36 8.50 27.03
CA HIS A 33 13.25 9.96 26.92
C HIS A 33 14.33 10.54 26.00
N ARG A 34 15.60 10.19 26.20
CA ARG A 34 16.72 10.63 25.35
C ARG A 34 16.53 10.19 23.90
N ALA A 35 16.06 8.97 23.66
CA ALA A 35 15.76 8.48 22.32
C ALA A 35 14.69 9.34 21.63
N ARG A 36 13.62 9.70 22.35
CA ARG A 36 12.57 10.60 21.82
C ARG A 36 13.10 12.01 21.57
N ALA A 37 13.92 12.55 22.47
CA ALA A 37 14.54 13.86 22.31
C ALA A 37 15.43 13.90 21.05
N ARG A 38 16.23 12.85 20.81
CA ARG A 38 17.06 12.73 19.60
C ARG A 38 16.22 12.67 18.32
N ARG A 39 15.10 11.92 18.32
CA ARG A 39 14.18 11.88 17.18
C ARG A 39 13.58 13.24 16.88
N ARG A 40 13.11 13.96 17.91
CA ARG A 40 12.56 15.33 17.74
C ARG A 40 13.61 16.30 17.22
N ALA A 41 14.83 16.26 17.75
CA ALA A 41 15.91 17.08 17.25
C ALA A 41 16.25 16.74 15.78
N ALA A 42 16.24 15.44 15.42
CA ALA A 42 16.41 15.04 14.03
C ALA A 42 15.26 15.57 13.15
N ASP A 43 14.01 15.46 13.58
CA ASP A 43 12.84 15.97 12.85
C ASP A 43 12.90 17.50 12.67
N GLU A 44 13.43 18.24 13.65
CA GLU A 44 13.65 19.68 13.57
C GLU A 44 14.77 20.05 12.58
N THR A 45 15.82 19.23 12.48
CA THR A 45 16.91 19.43 11.51
C THR A 45 16.54 19.08 10.07
N VAL A 46 15.49 18.27 9.85
CA VAL A 46 14.98 18.02 8.51
C VAL A 46 14.17 19.24 8.10
N ALA A 47 14.76 20.06 7.23
CA ALA A 47 14.06 21.20 6.64
C ALA A 47 12.77 20.70 5.98
N ALA A 48 11.63 21.01 6.61
CA ALA A 48 10.35 20.78 5.99
C ALA A 48 10.33 21.56 4.67
N PRO A 49 9.95 20.93 3.55
CA PRO A 49 9.82 21.65 2.31
C PRO A 49 8.90 22.85 2.51
N GLY A 50 9.25 24.00 1.95
CA GLY A 50 8.40 25.17 2.03
C GLY A 50 6.98 24.83 1.55
N LEU A 51 5.97 25.45 2.16
CA LEU A 51 4.57 25.21 1.79
C LEU A 51 4.36 25.37 0.26
N GLY A 52 5.05 26.33 -0.36
CA GLY A 52 5.07 26.52 -1.81
C GLY A 52 5.61 25.31 -2.57
N ASP A 53 6.73 24.74 -2.15
CA ASP A 53 7.33 23.55 -2.78
C ASP A 53 6.43 22.32 -2.64
N ALA A 54 5.79 22.17 -1.48
CA ALA A 54 4.83 21.10 -1.25
C ALA A 54 3.62 21.22 -2.19
N ILE A 55 3.11 22.44 -2.37
CA ILE A 55 2.00 22.72 -3.31
C ILE A 55 2.43 22.47 -4.75
N ALA A 56 3.63 22.91 -5.15
CA ALA A 56 4.17 22.70 -6.49
C ALA A 56 4.29 21.21 -6.81
N ARG A 57 4.88 20.41 -5.90
CA ARG A 57 4.96 18.95 -6.05
C ARG A 57 3.59 18.30 -6.11
N ALA A 58 2.62 18.75 -5.31
CA ALA A 58 1.27 18.22 -5.34
C ALA A 58 0.58 18.49 -6.70
N ARG A 59 0.81 19.66 -7.31
CA ARG A 59 0.28 19.99 -8.65
C ARG A 59 0.89 19.08 -9.71
N GLU A 60 2.20 18.87 -9.68
CA GLU A 60 2.89 18.00 -10.64
C GLU A 60 2.45 16.54 -10.50
N ALA A 61 2.30 16.05 -9.26
CA ALA A 61 1.76 14.72 -8.98
C ALA A 61 0.34 14.53 -9.54
N ARG A 62 -0.52 15.55 -9.47
CA ARG A 62 -1.87 15.49 -10.06
C ARG A 62 -1.83 15.48 -11.59
N LYS A 63 -0.94 16.28 -12.20
CA LYS A 63 -0.77 16.32 -13.65
C LYS A 63 -0.28 14.98 -14.19
N THR A 64 0.75 14.42 -13.58
CA THR A 64 1.29 13.10 -13.93
C THR A 64 0.24 12.00 -13.76
N ALA A 65 -0.53 12.00 -12.66
CA ALA A 65 -1.61 11.05 -12.45
C ALA A 65 -2.71 11.15 -13.51
N ARG A 66 -3.07 12.37 -13.95
CA ARG A 66 -4.04 12.58 -15.03
C ARG A 66 -3.54 11.98 -16.34
N LEU A 67 -2.30 12.28 -16.72
CA LEU A 67 -1.70 11.74 -17.95
C LEU A 67 -1.60 10.21 -17.91
N ALA A 68 -1.29 9.63 -16.75
CA ALA A 68 -1.26 8.19 -16.58
C ALA A 68 -2.63 7.54 -16.79
N ARG A 69 -3.71 8.16 -16.27
CA ARG A 69 -5.08 7.68 -16.49
C ARG A 69 -5.49 7.78 -17.96
N GLU A 70 -5.21 8.90 -18.61
CA GLU A 70 -5.51 9.09 -20.03
C GLU A 70 -4.82 8.02 -20.90
N ARG A 71 -3.55 7.71 -20.63
CA ARG A 71 -2.82 6.63 -21.30
C ARG A 71 -3.41 5.24 -21.01
N ALA A 72 -3.79 4.98 -19.77
CA ALA A 72 -4.40 3.71 -19.39
C ALA A 72 -5.75 3.50 -20.10
N HIS A 73 -6.59 4.54 -20.16
CA HIS A 73 -7.85 4.50 -20.90
C HIS A 73 -7.63 4.25 -22.39
N ALA A 74 -6.72 4.99 -23.03
CA ALA A 74 -6.40 4.77 -24.44
C ALA A 74 -5.91 3.33 -24.70
N THR A 75 -5.09 2.78 -23.81
CA THR A 75 -4.60 1.40 -23.92
C THR A 75 -5.73 0.38 -23.79
N CYS A 76 -6.65 0.58 -22.83
CA CYS A 76 -7.82 -0.28 -22.65
C CYS A 76 -8.78 -0.22 -23.85
N ASP A 77 -8.98 0.96 -24.43
CA ASP A 77 -9.83 1.16 -25.60
C ASP A 77 -9.26 0.44 -26.83
N GLU A 78 -7.96 0.60 -27.09
CA GLU A 78 -7.28 -0.10 -28.19
C GLU A 78 -7.29 -1.63 -27.98
N ALA A 79 -7.03 -2.10 -26.76
CA ALA A 79 -7.13 -3.52 -26.45
C ALA A 79 -8.56 -4.08 -26.66
N SER A 80 -9.58 -3.29 -26.31
CA SER A 80 -10.99 -3.67 -26.50
C SER A 80 -11.36 -3.74 -27.98
N LYS A 81 -10.93 -2.76 -28.79
CA LYS A 81 -11.09 -2.79 -30.25
C LYS A 81 -10.39 -3.99 -30.89
N ALA A 82 -9.16 -4.28 -30.48
CA ALA A 82 -8.41 -5.44 -30.97
C ALA A 82 -9.12 -6.76 -30.64
N ARG A 83 -9.65 -6.91 -29.41
CA ARG A 83 -10.45 -8.08 -29.03
C ARG A 83 -11.72 -8.21 -29.86
N ALA A 84 -12.42 -7.10 -30.11
CA ALA A 84 -13.61 -7.10 -30.96
C ALA A 84 -13.28 -7.51 -32.40
N ALA A 85 -12.19 -6.99 -32.98
CA ALA A 85 -11.74 -7.36 -34.33
C ALA A 85 -11.44 -8.86 -34.45
N LEU A 86 -10.73 -9.43 -33.46
CA LEU A 86 -10.44 -10.87 -33.41
C LEU A 86 -11.70 -11.73 -33.24
N ALA A 87 -12.68 -11.26 -32.47
CA ALA A 87 -13.97 -11.94 -32.33
C ALA A 87 -14.79 -11.88 -33.63
N HIS A 88 -14.75 -10.77 -34.37
CA HIS A 88 -15.43 -10.66 -35.66
C HIS A 88 -14.78 -11.52 -36.75
N SER A 89 -13.45 -11.68 -36.75
CA SER A 89 -12.78 -12.59 -37.69
C SER A 89 -13.08 -14.06 -37.39
N SER A 90 -13.10 -14.47 -36.11
CA SER A 90 -13.41 -15.86 -35.74
C SER A 90 -14.85 -16.27 -36.07
N VAL A 91 -15.81 -15.34 -35.98
CA VAL A 91 -17.20 -15.57 -36.43
C VAL A 91 -17.29 -15.67 -37.95
N ARG A 92 -16.47 -14.93 -38.70
CA ARG A 92 -16.43 -14.99 -40.17
C ARG A 92 -15.82 -16.30 -40.69
N ASP A 93 -14.83 -16.86 -40.01
CA ASP A 93 -14.17 -18.11 -40.39
C ASP A 93 -14.91 -19.36 -39.86
N GLY A 94 -15.88 -19.19 -38.96
CA GLY A 94 -16.67 -20.26 -38.32
C GLY A 94 -17.90 -20.75 -39.11
N GLY A 95 -17.90 -20.62 -40.44
CA GLY A 95 -18.97 -21.12 -41.31
C GLY A 95 -18.79 -22.60 -41.67
N GLY A 96 -19.31 -23.52 -40.85
CA GLY A 96 -19.52 -24.92 -41.24
C GLY A 96 -20.06 -25.80 -40.10
N PRO A 97 -21.28 -26.37 -40.18
CA PRO A 97 -21.87 -27.17 -39.11
C PRO A 97 -21.37 -28.62 -39.19
N ALA A 98 -20.57 -29.06 -38.22
CA ALA A 98 -20.28 -30.47 -38.04
C ALA A 98 -21.37 -31.12 -37.15
N SER A 99 -22.54 -31.32 -37.75
CA SER A 99 -23.49 -32.34 -37.30
C SER A 99 -22.89 -33.73 -37.57
N ALA A 100 -22.14 -34.29 -36.62
CA ALA A 100 -21.79 -35.70 -36.64
C ALA A 100 -22.69 -36.45 -35.64
N ARG A 101 -23.88 -36.84 -36.12
CA ARG A 101 -24.70 -37.87 -35.47
C ARG A 101 -23.86 -39.14 -35.37
N ARG A 102 -23.65 -39.62 -34.15
CA ARG A 102 -23.02 -40.89 -33.86
C ARG A 102 -24.05 -42.00 -34.11
N SER A 103 -24.07 -42.56 -35.31
CA SER A 103 -24.80 -43.80 -35.59
C SER A 103 -23.97 -44.97 -35.07
N THR A 104 -24.48 -45.66 -34.04
CA THR A 104 -24.02 -46.99 -33.61
C THR A 104 -24.68 -48.05 -34.49
N PRO A 105 -23.95 -48.94 -35.17
CA PRO A 105 -24.48 -50.19 -35.69
C PRO A 105 -24.38 -51.31 -34.64
N ASP A 106 -25.28 -52.30 -34.80
CA ASP A 106 -25.60 -53.45 -33.93
C ASP A 106 -24.43 -54.25 -33.34
#